data_AF-A0AAD8YGN6-F1
#
_entry.id   AF-A0AAD8YGN6-F1
#
_cell.length_a   1.000
_cell.length_b   1.000
_cell.length_c   1.000
_cell.angle_alpha   90.00
_cell.angle_beta   90.00
_cell.angle_gamma   90.00
#
_symmetry.space_group_name_H-M   'P 1'
#
loop_
_entity.id
_entity.type
_entity.pdbx_description
1 polymer ?
#
loop_
_entity_poly.entity_id
_entity_poly.type
_entity_poly.pdbx_seq_one_letter_code
_entity_poly.pdbx_strand_id
1 'polypeptide(L)'
;MQNHLLKSPFCVHPKTGRVCVPIEVSNFASFDPFQVPTLGQLMKELDDFEAADKSENDTDVTFDWQKTSLKEPFEKFQKSFLVPLLNEERRMQREEREKRAAVMGDF
;
A
#
# COMPACT_ATOMS: atom_id res chain seq x y z
N MET A 1 9.23 27.91 -5.05
CA MET A 1 8.06 27.16 -5.54
C MET A 1 8.46 25.71 -5.74
N GLN A 2 7.65 24.76 -5.28
CA GLN A 2 7.83 23.32 -5.49
C GLN A 2 6.83 22.87 -6.58
N ASN A 3 7.27 22.82 -7.84
CA ASN A 3 6.47 22.37 -9.00
C ASN A 3 7.03 21.07 -9.61
N HIS A 4 7.77 20.28 -8.83
CA HIS A 4 8.32 19.01 -9.30
C HIS A 4 7.20 17.97 -9.35
N LEU A 5 6.97 17.40 -10.53
CA LEU A 5 6.07 16.27 -10.71
C LEU A 5 6.87 14.98 -10.52
N LEU A 6 6.35 14.10 -9.66
CA LEU A 6 6.91 12.78 -9.43
C LEU A 6 5.88 11.71 -9.75
N LYS A 7 6.36 10.55 -10.20
CA LYS A 7 5.53 9.39 -10.44
C LYS A 7 4.85 8.94 -9.13
N SER A 8 3.55 8.64 -9.20
CA SER A 8 2.82 8.08 -8.06
C SER A 8 3.27 6.63 -7.78
N PRO A 9 3.30 6.21 -6.49
CA PRO A 9 3.43 4.80 -6.13
C PRO A 9 2.38 3.93 -6.83
N PHE A 10 2.73 2.67 -7.05
CA PHE A 10 1.91 1.64 -7.71
C PHE A 10 1.48 1.93 -9.15
N CYS A 11 1.92 3.03 -9.76
CA CYS A 11 1.72 3.26 -11.18
C CYS A 11 2.46 2.21 -12.03
N VAL A 12 1.78 1.69 -13.06
CA VAL A 12 2.36 0.78 -14.05
C VAL A 12 3.33 1.54 -14.94
N HIS A 13 4.52 0.97 -15.17
CA HIS A 13 5.49 1.54 -16.11
C HIS A 13 5.11 1.14 -17.56
N PRO A 14 4.91 2.11 -18.48
CA PRO A 14 4.26 1.84 -19.77
C PRO A 14 5.03 0.88 -20.67
N LYS A 15 6.37 0.91 -20.61
CA LYS A 15 7.22 0.06 -21.46
C LYS A 15 7.40 -1.37 -20.93
N THR A 16 7.31 -1.56 -19.62
CA THR A 16 7.66 -2.84 -18.98
C THR A 16 6.45 -3.55 -18.38
N GLY A 17 5.32 -2.85 -18.24
CA GLY A 17 4.13 -3.35 -17.55
C GLY A 17 4.33 -3.56 -16.05
N ARG A 18 5.51 -3.26 -15.49
CA ARG A 18 5.84 -3.48 -14.07
C ARG A 18 5.16 -2.45 -13.19
N VAL A 19 4.64 -2.91 -12.05
CA VAL A 19 4.07 -2.05 -11.02
C VAL A 19 5.19 -1.40 -10.21
N CYS A 20 5.12 -0.08 -9.98
CA CYS A 20 6.07 0.61 -9.11
C CYS A 20 5.76 0.37 -7.63
N VAL A 21 6.20 -0.78 -7.13
CA VAL A 21 6.06 -1.17 -5.73
C VAL A 21 7.05 -0.42 -4.82
N PRO A 22 6.67 -0.10 -3.57
CA PRO A 22 7.59 0.44 -2.58
C PRO A 22 8.74 -0.53 -2.27
N ILE A 23 9.93 0.01 -2.00
CA ILE A 23 11.13 -0.75 -1.69
C ILE A 23 11.39 -0.67 -0.18
N GLU A 24 11.61 -1.81 0.44
CA GLU A 24 11.92 -1.89 1.86
C GLU A 24 13.39 -1.49 2.11
N VAL A 25 13.61 -0.41 2.86
CA VAL A 25 14.96 0.14 3.09
C VAL A 25 15.84 -0.81 3.92
N SER A 26 15.25 -1.51 4.89
CA SER A 26 15.93 -2.49 5.75
C SER A 26 16.53 -3.66 4.98
N ASN A 27 15.98 -4.00 3.82
CA ASN A 27 16.38 -5.15 3.02
C ASN A 27 16.54 -4.80 1.54
N PHE A 28 17.05 -3.60 1.24
CA PHE A 28 17.19 -3.12 -0.14
C PHE A 28 18.09 -4.02 -1.00
N ALA A 29 19.08 -4.68 -0.38
CA ALA A 29 20.04 -5.52 -1.08
C ALA A 29 19.40 -6.78 -1.70
N SER A 30 18.25 -7.22 -1.17
CA SER A 30 17.51 -8.36 -1.72
C SER A 30 16.45 -7.95 -2.74
N PHE A 31 16.29 -6.65 -3.02
CA PHE A 31 15.27 -6.18 -3.95
C PHE A 31 15.68 -6.48 -5.40
N ASP A 32 14.89 -7.32 -6.08
CA ASP A 32 15.08 -7.61 -7.50
C ASP A 32 14.04 -6.84 -8.35
N PRO A 33 14.48 -5.86 -9.17
CA PRO A 33 13.59 -5.09 -10.04
C PRO A 33 12.95 -5.92 -11.16
N PHE A 34 13.41 -7.15 -11.42
CA PHE A 34 12.83 -8.05 -12.41
C PHE A 34 11.73 -8.94 -11.85
N GLN A 35 11.64 -9.09 -10.52
CA GLN A 35 10.64 -9.92 -9.83
C GLN A 35 9.40 -9.13 -9.39
N VAL A 36 9.37 -7.81 -9.61
CA VAL A 36 8.18 -7.01 -9.31
C VAL A 36 7.01 -7.40 -10.22
N PRO A 37 5.77 -7.41 -9.71
CA PRO A 37 4.63 -7.88 -10.47
C PRO A 37 4.37 -7.00 -11.70
N THR A 38 3.91 -7.64 -12.77
CA THR A 38 3.46 -6.95 -13.99
C THR A 38 1.95 -6.88 -14.05
N LEU A 39 1.40 -5.87 -14.74
CA LEU A 39 -0.04 -5.73 -14.91
C LEU A 39 -0.67 -6.97 -15.55
N GLY A 40 -0.03 -7.52 -16.60
CA GLY A 40 -0.53 -8.74 -17.26
C GLY A 40 -0.51 -9.97 -16.35
N GLN A 41 0.50 -10.09 -15.49
CA GLN A 41 0.56 -11.14 -14.48
C GLN A 41 -0.58 -10.99 -13.46
N LEU A 42 -0.79 -9.79 -12.92
CA LEU A 42 -1.84 -9.53 -11.93
C LEU A 42 -3.24 -9.82 -12.47
N MET A 43 -3.52 -9.44 -13.73
CA MET A 43 -4.79 -9.76 -14.38
C MET A 43 -4.99 -11.27 -14.50
N LYS A 44 -3.95 -11.99 -14.93
CA LYS A 44 -4.01 -13.44 -15.05
C LYS A 44 -4.21 -14.13 -13.70
N GLU A 45 -3.52 -13.68 -12.65
CA GLU A 45 -3.69 -14.21 -11.29
C GLU A 45 -5.13 -14.05 -10.79
N LEU A 46 -5.78 -12.93 -11.13
CA LEU A 46 -7.17 -12.69 -10.77
C LEU A 46 -8.12 -13.60 -11.57
N ASP A 47 -7.93 -13.70 -12.89
CA ASP A 47 -8.73 -14.58 -13.75
C ASP A 47 -8.60 -16.06 -13.33
N ASP A 48 -7.37 -16.51 -13.04
CA ASP A 48 -7.06 -17.88 -12.59
C ASP A 48 -7.72 -18.14 -11.22
N PHE A 49 -7.72 -17.17 -10.31
CA PHE A 49 -8.39 -17.27 -9.02
C PHE A 49 -9.92 -17.37 -9.18
N GLU A 50 -10.53 -16.49 -9.98
CA GLU A 50 -11.98 -16.53 -10.24
C GLU A 50 -12.43 -17.84 -10.94
N ALA A 51 -11.58 -18.41 -11.78
CA ALA A 51 -11.83 -19.69 -12.42
C ALA A 51 -11.77 -20.87 -11.44
N ALA A 52 -10.89 -20.79 -10.42
CA ALA A 52 -10.73 -21.81 -9.39
C ALA A 52 -11.78 -21.70 -8.27
N ASP A 53 -12.22 -20.50 -7.93
CA ASP A 53 -13.01 -20.19 -6.74
C ASP A 53 -14.55 -20.36 -6.93
N LYS A 54 -14.97 -21.26 -7.83
CA LYS A 54 -16.38 -21.65 -8.00
C LYS A 54 -16.90 -22.55 -6.86
N SER A 55 -16.07 -22.87 -5.87
CA SER A 55 -16.42 -23.70 -4.72
C SER A 55 -15.84 -23.15 -3.41
N GLU A 56 -16.72 -22.47 -2.67
CA GLU A 56 -16.69 -22.23 -1.21
C GLU A 56 -15.68 -21.25 -0.57
N ASN A 57 -16.24 -20.12 -0.12
CA ASN A 57 -16.02 -19.47 1.18
C ASN A 57 -14.57 -19.22 1.67
N ASP A 58 -13.83 -18.32 1.02
CA ASP A 58 -12.71 -17.64 1.68
C ASP A 58 -13.18 -16.32 2.32
N THR A 59 -13.61 -16.40 3.57
CA THR A 59 -14.15 -15.24 4.33
C THR A 59 -13.09 -14.20 4.72
N ASP A 60 -11.80 -14.45 4.46
CA ASP A 60 -10.68 -13.59 4.87
C ASP A 60 -10.16 -12.68 3.74
N VAL A 61 -10.63 -12.87 2.51
CA VAL A 61 -10.25 -12.04 1.34
C VAL A 61 -11.26 -10.92 1.15
N THR A 62 -10.90 -9.72 1.59
CA THR A 62 -11.79 -8.54 1.50
C THR A 62 -11.66 -7.81 0.17
N PHE A 63 -10.52 -7.90 -0.49
CA PHE A 63 -10.22 -7.16 -1.73
C PHE A 63 -9.48 -8.01 -2.76
N ASP A 64 -9.79 -7.80 -4.05
CA ASP A 64 -9.24 -8.62 -5.13
C ASP A 64 -7.72 -8.57 -5.26
N TRP A 65 -7.09 -7.44 -4.91
CA TRP A 65 -5.64 -7.32 -4.94
C TRP A 65 -4.94 -8.28 -3.96
N GLN A 66 -5.63 -8.73 -2.90
CA GLN A 66 -5.09 -9.72 -1.95
C GLN A 66 -4.96 -11.11 -2.56
N LYS A 67 -5.64 -11.37 -3.69
CA LYS A 67 -5.57 -12.64 -4.44
C LYS A 67 -4.37 -12.68 -5.39
N THR A 68 -3.64 -11.57 -5.51
CA THR A 68 -2.56 -11.38 -6.48
C THR A 68 -1.20 -11.20 -5.79
N SER A 69 -0.14 -11.30 -6.57
CA SER A 69 1.23 -10.97 -6.18
C SER A 69 1.43 -9.50 -5.77
N LEU A 70 0.42 -8.63 -5.92
CA LEU A 70 0.43 -7.27 -5.37
C LEU A 70 0.26 -7.24 -3.85
N LYS A 71 -0.26 -8.31 -3.23
CA LYS A 71 -0.54 -8.37 -1.79
C LYS A 71 0.69 -8.05 -0.94
N GLU A 72 1.78 -8.77 -1.16
CA GLU A 72 3.00 -8.65 -0.37
C GLU A 72 3.59 -7.23 -0.37
N PRO A 73 3.86 -6.58 -1.53
CA PRO A 73 4.41 -5.23 -1.55
C PRO A 73 3.44 -4.20 -0.95
N PHE A 74 2.13 -4.37 -1.13
CA PHE A 74 1.13 -3.48 -0.53
C PHE A 74 1.07 -3.62 0.99
N GLU A 75 1.04 -4.84 1.52
CA GLU A 75 1.04 -5.08 2.96
C GLU A 75 2.30 -4.55 3.63
N LYS A 76 3.47 -4.73 2.99
CA LYS A 76 4.73 -4.15 3.46
C LYS A 76 4.63 -2.63 3.54
N PHE A 77 4.10 -1.98 2.51
CA PHE A 77 3.88 -0.53 2.50
C PHE A 77 2.89 -0.09 3.59
N GLN A 78 1.79 -0.82 3.75
CA GLN A 78 0.79 -0.53 4.78
C GLN A 78 1.39 -0.61 6.18
N LYS A 79 2.10 -1.70 6.50
CA LYS A 79 2.68 -1.96 7.82
C LYS A 79 3.85 -1.02 8.14
N SER A 80 4.77 -0.81 7.20
CA SER A 80 6.01 -0.05 7.45
C SER A 80 5.87 1.46 7.27
N PHE A 81 4.92 1.92 6.46
CA PHE A 81 4.79 3.33 6.12
C PHE A 81 3.43 3.92 6.51
N LEU A 82 2.32 3.37 6.00
CA LEU A 82 1.00 3.98 6.20
C LEU A 82 0.52 3.93 7.67
N VAL A 83 0.67 2.79 8.33
CA VAL A 83 0.22 2.63 9.73
C VAL A 83 0.99 3.56 10.68
N PRO A 84 2.33 3.64 10.64
CA PRO A 84 3.08 4.62 11.42
C PRO A 84 2.67 6.05 11.09
N LEU A 85 2.53 6.41 9.80
CA LEU A 85 2.15 7.76 9.39
C LEU A 85 0.77 8.17 9.96
N LEU A 86 -0.23 7.28 9.87
CA LEU A 86 -1.57 7.54 10.41
C LEU A 86 -1.59 7.59 11.95
N ASN A 87 -0.75 6.79 12.61
CA ASN A 87 -0.59 6.85 14.06
C ASN A 87 0.00 8.19 14.51
N GLU A 88 1.02 8.67 13.80
CA GLU A 88 1.64 9.98 14.07
C GLU A 88 0.65 11.12 13.83
N GLU A 89 -0.11 11.08 12.73
CA GLU A 89 -1.16 12.06 12.45
C GLU A 89 -2.21 12.10 13.58
N ARG A 90 -2.70 10.93 14.01
CA ARG A 90 -3.64 10.84 15.14
C ARG A 90 -3.07 11.41 16.43
N ARG A 91 -1.78 11.18 16.70
CA ARG A 91 -1.09 11.75 17.86
C ARG A 91 -1.06 13.27 17.77
N MET A 92 -0.67 13.83 16.63
CA MET A 92 -0.65 15.27 16.39
C MET A 92 -2.02 15.92 16.59
N GLN A 93 -3.08 15.32 16.03
CA GLN A 93 -4.45 15.82 16.19
C GLN A 93 -4.94 15.78 17.65
N ARG A 94 -4.50 14.77 18.43
CA ARG A 94 -4.82 14.69 19.87
C ARG A 94 -4.12 15.79 20.64
N GLU A 95 -2.82 15.99 20.42
CA GLU A 95 -2.03 17.05 21.05
C GLU A 95 -2.58 18.45 20.72
N GLU A 96 -3.02 18.68 19.47
CA GLU A 96 -3.66 19.94 19.08
C GLU A 96 -5.00 20.18 19.79
N ARG A 97 -5.83 19.13 19.94
CA ARG A 97 -7.09 19.23 20.69
C ARG A 97 -6.85 19.53 22.17
N GLU A 98 -5.89 18.86 22.79
CA GLU A 98 -5.52 19.11 24.19
C GLU A 98 -4.98 20.53 24.39
N LYS A 99 -4.11 21.01 23.48
CA LYS A 99 -3.63 22.41 23.49
C LYS A 99 -4.78 23.40 23.33
N ARG A 100 -5.72 23.14 22.41
CA ARG A 100 -6.87 24.03 22.18
C ARG A 100 -7.81 24.08 23.39
N ALA A 101 -8.08 22.94 24.04
CA ALA A 101 -8.90 22.87 25.25
C ALA A 101 -8.25 23.65 26.41
N ALA A 102 -6.93 23.49 26.61
CA ALA A 102 -6.18 24.23 27.62
C ALA A 102 -6.20 25.75 27.40
N VAL A 103 -6.24 26.20 26.14
CA VAL A 103 -6.34 27.64 25.80
C VAL A 103 -7.77 28.18 25.94
N MET A 104 -8.79 27.37 25.63
CA MET A 104 -10.20 27.79 25.73
C MET A 104 -10.76 27.76 27.16
N GLY A 105 -10.03 27.17 28.13
CA GLY A 105 -10.36 27.28 29.55
C GLY A 105 -11.55 26.42 30.00
N ASP A 106 -11.94 25.41 29.21
CA ASP A 106 -12.90 24.39 29.64
C ASP A 106 -12.17 23.39 30.56
N PHE A 107 -12.20 23.67 31.87
CA PHE A 107 -11.92 22.70 32.95
C PHE A 107 -13.25 22.14 33.48
#